data_AF-A0A2M8A513-F1
#
_entry.id   AF-A0A2M8A513-F1
#
_cell.length_a   1.000
_cell.length_b   1.000
_cell.length_c   1.000
_cell.angle_alpha   90.00
_cell.angle_beta   90.00
_cell.angle_gamma   90.00
#
_symmetry.space_group_name_H-M   'P 1'
#
loop_
_entity.id
_entity.type
_entity.pdbx_description
1 polymer ?
#
loop_
_entity_poly.entity_id
_entity_poly.type
_entity_poly.pdbx_seq_one_letter_code
_entity_poly.pdbx_strand_id
1 'polypeptide(L)' 'MAKKIKKTNLPTKICIACKRPFSWRKKWENIWDEVKYCSDKCRINKNKI' A
#
# COMPACT_ATOMS: atom_id res chain seq x y z
N MET A 1 3.41 -31.03 -8.40
CA MET A 1 3.85 -29.62 -8.46
C MET A 1 2.92 -28.80 -7.57
N ALA A 2 3.39 -28.33 -6.41
CA ALA A 2 2.54 -27.63 -5.44
C ALA A 2 2.05 -26.29 -6.02
N LYS A 3 0.72 -26.18 -6.23
CA LYS A 3 0.06 -25.00 -6.80
C LYS A 3 0.10 -23.87 -5.77
N LYS A 4 1.09 -22.99 -5.88
CA LYS A 4 1.23 -21.77 -5.07
C LYS A 4 -0.05 -20.93 -5.27
N ILE A 5 -0.95 -20.95 -4.29
CA ILE A 5 -2.18 -20.15 -4.30
C ILE A 5 -1.74 -18.69 -4.38
N LYS A 6 -1.85 -18.10 -5.57
CA LYS A 6 -1.54 -16.70 -5.79
C LYS A 6 -2.54 -15.89 -4.98
N LYS A 7 -2.08 -15.10 -4.01
CA LYS A 7 -2.88 -14.08 -3.31
C LYS A 7 -3.12 -12.89 -4.27
N THR A 8 -3.72 -13.16 -5.43
CA THR A 8 -3.69 -12.27 -6.62
C THR A 8 -4.69 -11.12 -6.61
N ASN A 9 -5.57 -11.01 -5.62
CA ASN A 9 -6.69 -10.07 -5.66
C ASN A 9 -6.68 -9.04 -4.52
N LEU A 10 -5.53 -8.77 -3.90
CA LEU A 10 -5.44 -7.68 -2.95
C LEU A 10 -5.46 -6.35 -3.73
N PRO A 11 -6.31 -5.38 -3.33
CA PRO A 11 -6.35 -4.10 -4.01
C PRO A 11 -4.98 -3.42 -3.89
N THR A 12 -4.50 -2.87 -5.00
CA THR A 12 -3.24 -2.13 -5.07
C THR A 12 -3.53 -0.66 -5.28
N LYS A 13 -2.83 0.20 -4.55
CA LYS A 13 -2.87 1.67 -4.70
C LYS A 13 -1.48 2.20 -5.06
N ILE A 14 -1.41 3.40 -5.61
CA ILE A 14 -0.15 4.09 -5.93
C ILE A 14 0.18 5.04 -4.78
N CYS A 15 1.41 4.98 -4.27
CA CYS A 15 1.87 5.89 -3.22
C CYS A 15 2.08 7.29 -3.79
N ILE A 16 1.44 8.32 -3.23
CA ILE A 16 1.58 9.71 -3.72
C ILE A 16 3.01 10.25 -3.52
N ALA A 17 3.73 9.79 -2.49
CA ALA A 17 5.09 10.29 -2.20
C ALA A 17 6.17 9.65 -3.08
N CYS A 18 6.16 8.32 -3.24
CA CYS A 18 7.22 7.60 -3.96
C CYS A 18 6.78 7.04 -5.32
N LYS A 19 5.50 7.20 -5.70
CA LYS A 19 4.89 6.71 -6.95
C LYS A 19 5.00 5.20 -7.17
N ARG A 20 5.32 4.43 -6.12
CA ARG A 20 5.40 2.96 -6.19
C ARG A 20 4.03 2.33 -5.92
N PRO A 21 3.64 1.27 -6.64
CA PRO A 21 2.45 0.50 -6.32
C PRO A 21 2.64 -0.25 -5.01
N PHE A 22 1.60 -0.32 -4.20
CA PHE A 22 1.61 -1.07 -2.94
C PHE A 22 0.27 -1.80 -2.75
N SER A 23 0.34 -3.03 -2.25
CA SER A 23 -0.84 -3.88 -2.01
C SER A 23 -1.43 -3.63 -0.62
N TRP A 24 -2.74 -3.87 -0.49
CA TRP A 24 -3.45 -3.87 0.78
C TRP A 24 -2.72 -4.67 1.86
N ARG A 25 -2.77 -4.15 3.09
CA ARG A 25 -2.21 -4.77 4.30
C ARG A 25 -3.28 -4.83 5.35
N LYS A 26 -3.27 -5.87 6.19
CA LYS A 26 -4.23 -6.03 7.30
C LYS A 26 -4.34 -4.80 8.21
N LYS A 27 -3.22 -4.09 8.45
CA LYS A 27 -3.21 -2.85 9.23
C LYS A 27 -4.05 -1.69 8.66
N TRP A 28 -4.48 -1.82 7.40
CA TRP A 28 -5.26 -0.80 6.70
C TRP A 28 -6.73 -1.20 6.52
N GLU A 29 -7.17 -2.32 7.09
CA GLU A 29 -8.56 -2.78 7.07
C GLU A 29 -9.58 -1.65 7.24
N ASN A 30 -9.43 -0.84 8.29
CA ASN A 30 -10.40 0.20 8.65
C ASN A 30 -10.19 1.54 7.93
N ILE A 31 -9.01 1.77 7.34
CA ILE A 31 -8.61 3.08 6.78
C ILE A 31 -8.16 3.00 5.32
N TRP A 32 -8.36 1.86 4.66
CA TRP A 32 -7.80 1.60 3.33
C TRP A 32 -8.18 2.68 2.32
N ASP A 33 -9.40 3.22 2.42
CA ASP A 33 -9.88 4.29 1.55
C ASP A 33 -9.01 5.56 1.65
N GLU A 34 -8.67 5.95 2.88
CA GLU A 34 -7.84 7.13 3.20
C GLU A 34 -6.33 6.90 2.97
N VAL A 35 -5.88 5.65 2.90
CA VAL A 35 -4.45 5.30 2.74
C VAL A 35 -3.96 5.68 1.34
N LYS A 36 -3.13 6.74 1.30
CA LYS A 36 -2.48 7.29 0.09
C LYS A 36 -0.98 7.00 -0.01
N TYR A 37 -0.38 6.41 1.04
CA TYR A 37 1.06 6.21 1.15
C TYR A 37 1.40 4.76 1.48
N CYS A 38 2.46 4.23 0.86
CA CYS A 38 2.88 2.84 1.06
C CYS A 38 3.45 2.57 2.46
N SER A 39 3.85 3.60 3.19
CA SER A 39 4.55 3.50 4.49
C SER A 39 4.45 4.80 5.26
N ASP A 40 4.58 4.74 6.58
CA ASP A 40 4.58 5.91 7.47
C ASP A 40 5.73 6.86 7.14
N LYS A 41 6.89 6.34 6.73
CA LYS A 41 7.99 7.17 6.19
C LYS A 41 7.56 8.04 5.01
N CYS A 42 6.77 7.50 4.08
CA CYS A 42 6.26 8.25 2.92
C CYS A 42 5.18 9.28 3.33
N ARG A 43 4.39 8.97 4.37
CA ARG A 43 3.43 9.92 4.95
C ARG A 43 4.14 11.11 5.60
N ILE A 44 5.18 10.86 6.40
CA ILE A 44 5.96 11.89 7.10
C ILE A 44 6.82 12.71 6.13
N ASN A 45 7.46 12.05 5.15
CA ASN A 45 8.39 12.71 4.23
C ASN A 45 7.71 13.63 3.20
N LYS A 46 6.37 13.67 3.13
CA LYS A 46 5.65 14.66 2.31
C LYS A 46 5.92 16.10 2.77
N ASN A 47 6.28 16.30 4.03
CA ASN A 47 6.48 17.62 4.64
C ASN A 47 7.91 18.17 4.49
N LYS A 48 8.71 17.64 3.54
CA LYS A 48 10.08 18.09 3.26
C LYS A 48 10.24 18.76 1.89
N ILE A 49 9.14 19.27 1.33
CA ILE A 49 9.17 20.18 0.17
C ILE A 49 8.83 21.56 0.68
#